data_AF-R5BB20-F1
#
_entry.id   AF-R5BB20-F1
#
_cell.length_a   1.000
_cell.length_b   1.000
_cell.length_c   1.000
_cell.angle_alpha   90.00
_cell.angle_beta   90.00
_cell.angle_gamma   90.00
#
_symmetry.space_group_name_H-M   'P 1'
#
loop_
_entity.id
_entity.type
_entity.pdbx_description
1 polymer ?
#
loop_
_entity_poly.entity_id
_entity_poly.type
_entity_poly.pdbx_seq_one_letter_code
_entity_poly.pdbx_strand_id
1 'polypeptide(L)'
;MNIKTQMMDAGMTLFTSEKPFGTVLGGIKMEMSKYGAVRRANEISAEEIPDTTGECDLFVDWSTPLRWRAISCRLEDAGPAGTNAEGAELRHYAASFKEGNKNRVAKVVIVLALAAALVTLGVIGVKGVPGIFTVLAGIAAAAAVVILGLRPSVKAQQAIKDLMETVSKAK
;
A
#
# COMPACT_ATOMS: atom_id res chain seq x y z
N MET A 1 16.62 -3.88 13.47
CA MET A 1 15.57 -4.90 13.73
C MET A 1 14.84 -5.12 12.42
N ASN A 2 15.04 -6.25 11.76
CA ASN A 2 14.62 -6.44 10.36
C ASN A 2 13.09 -6.41 10.23
N ILE A 3 12.55 -5.58 9.32
CA ILE A 3 11.10 -5.44 9.13
C ILE A 3 10.62 -6.66 8.35
N LYS A 4 10.20 -7.71 9.09
CA LYS A 4 9.48 -8.88 8.53
C LYS A 4 8.09 -8.48 8.04
N THR A 5 8.04 -7.74 6.94
CA THR A 5 6.82 -7.41 6.22
C THR A 5 7.00 -7.77 4.76
N GLN A 6 6.01 -8.47 4.21
CA GLN A 6 5.98 -8.81 2.80
C GLN A 6 5.45 -7.61 2.01
N MET A 7 6.20 -7.17 1.03
CA MET A 7 5.72 -6.32 -0.05
C MET A 7 5.12 -7.21 -1.12
N MET A 8 3.89 -6.91 -1.50
CA MET A 8 3.17 -7.60 -2.55
C MET A 8 3.41 -6.85 -3.86
N ASP A 9 3.58 -7.60 -4.95
CA ASP A 9 3.53 -6.99 -6.28
C ASP A 9 2.15 -6.34 -6.47
N ALA A 10 2.15 -5.05 -6.81
CA ALA A 10 0.95 -4.24 -6.91
C ALA A 10 0.65 -3.85 -8.36
N GLY A 11 1.58 -4.10 -9.28
CA GLY A 11 1.37 -3.92 -10.71
C GLY A 11 2.53 -3.21 -11.42
N MET A 12 2.48 -3.23 -12.74
CA MET A 12 3.44 -2.59 -13.63
C MET A 12 2.71 -1.75 -14.67
N THR A 13 3.22 -0.56 -14.95
CA THR A 13 2.74 0.32 -16.02
C THR A 13 3.84 0.48 -17.07
N LEU A 14 3.47 0.25 -18.33
CA LEU A 14 4.31 0.51 -19.49
C LEU A 14 3.88 1.82 -20.13
N PHE A 15 4.83 2.69 -20.46
CA PHE A 15 4.57 3.97 -21.10
C PHE A 15 5.75 4.40 -21.96
N THR A 16 5.49 5.34 -22.85
CA THR A 16 6.50 5.91 -23.73
C THR A 16 6.68 7.38 -23.38
N SER A 17 7.91 7.82 -23.24
CA SER A 17 8.22 9.22 -22.97
C SER A 17 9.42 9.69 -23.78
N GLU A 18 9.39 10.98 -24.14
CA GLU A 18 10.50 11.70 -24.78
C GLU A 18 11.52 12.18 -23.74
N LYS A 19 11.15 12.08 -22.46
CA LYS A 19 11.99 12.56 -21.35
C LYS A 19 13.05 11.53 -21.00
N PRO A 20 14.24 11.99 -20.57
CA PRO A 20 15.29 11.10 -20.09
C PRO A 20 14.88 10.43 -18.77
N PHE A 21 15.46 9.27 -18.49
CA PHE A 21 15.17 8.45 -17.31
C PHE A 21 15.11 9.25 -16.00
N GLY A 22 16.08 10.13 -15.75
CA GLY A 22 16.14 10.93 -14.52
C GLY A 22 14.95 11.87 -14.35
N THR A 23 14.42 12.43 -15.44
CA THR A 23 13.24 13.31 -15.41
C THR A 23 11.97 12.50 -15.17
N VAL A 24 11.85 11.33 -15.81
CA VAL A 24 10.73 10.41 -15.59
C VAL A 24 10.70 9.94 -14.13
N LEU A 25 11.84 9.49 -13.60
CA LEU A 25 11.97 9.10 -12.20
C LEU A 25 11.67 10.26 -11.25
N GLY A 26 12.07 11.49 -11.60
CA GLY A 26 11.72 12.70 -10.87
C GLY A 26 10.21 12.96 -10.83
N GLY A 27 9.51 12.76 -11.95
CA GLY A 27 8.06 12.84 -12.03
C GLY A 27 7.37 11.80 -11.14
N ILE A 28 7.83 10.55 -11.19
CA ILE A 28 7.33 9.48 -10.32
C ILE A 28 7.57 9.82 -8.84
N LYS A 29 8.76 10.34 -8.49
CA LYS A 29 9.07 10.80 -7.13
C LYS A 29 8.11 11.89 -6.66
N MET A 30 7.79 12.85 -7.52
CA MET A 30 6.82 13.91 -7.21
C MET A 30 5.43 13.34 -6.95
N GLU A 31 4.98 12.39 -7.76
CA GLU A 31 3.68 11.74 -7.55
C GLU A 31 3.64 10.91 -6.26
N MET A 32 4.69 10.14 -5.99
CA MET A 32 4.82 9.39 -4.74
C MET A 32 4.89 10.30 -3.49
N SER A 33 5.41 11.53 -3.63
CA SER A 33 5.53 12.48 -2.52
C SER A 33 4.20 12.96 -1.94
N LYS A 34 3.10 12.80 -2.70
CA LYS A 34 1.74 13.06 -2.22
C LYS A 34 1.34 12.13 -1.06
N TYR A 35 2.01 10.99 -0.94
CA TYR A 35 1.73 9.99 0.09
C TYR A 35 2.66 10.08 1.30
N GLY A 36 3.81 10.74 1.17
CA GLY A 36 4.77 10.90 2.27
C GLY A 36 6.17 11.26 1.79
N ALA A 37 7.15 11.21 2.69
CA ALA A 37 8.54 11.48 2.36
C ALA A 37 9.13 10.34 1.51
N VAL A 38 9.46 10.64 0.25
CA VAL A 38 10.05 9.67 -0.69
C VAL A 38 11.56 9.65 -0.53
N ARG A 39 12.10 8.48 -0.24
CA ARG A 39 13.53 8.21 -0.15
C ARG A 39 14.00 7.48 -1.39
N ARG A 40 15.20 7.81 -1.86
CA ARG A 40 15.87 7.07 -2.95
C ARG A 40 16.59 5.84 -2.41
N ALA A 41 16.84 4.87 -3.28
CA ALA A 41 17.58 3.65 -2.95
C ALA A 41 18.86 3.87 -2.13
N ASN A 42 19.63 4.91 -2.48
CA ASN A 42 20.89 5.28 -1.84
C ASN A 42 20.74 6.04 -0.52
N GLU A 43 19.54 6.51 -0.19
CA GLU A 43 19.22 7.26 1.04
C GLU A 43 18.65 6.35 2.12
N ILE A 44 18.45 5.06 1.83
CA ILE A 44 17.78 4.12 2.73
C ILE A 44 18.79 3.10 3.24
N SER A 45 18.88 2.96 4.56
CA SER A 45 19.60 1.85 5.17
C SER A 45 18.90 0.54 4.85
N ALA A 46 19.65 -0.50 4.49
CA ALA A 46 19.11 -1.84 4.22
C ALA A 46 18.27 -2.39 5.39
N GLU A 47 18.48 -1.88 6.60
CA GLU A 47 17.74 -2.27 7.81
C GLU A 47 16.34 -1.64 7.92
N GLU A 48 16.06 -0.60 7.14
CA GLU A 48 14.79 0.13 7.14
C GLU A 48 13.84 -0.32 6.02
N ILE A 49 14.34 -1.15 5.09
CA ILE A 49 13.55 -1.71 3.99
C ILE A 49 13.12 -3.12 4.36
N PRO A 50 11.87 -3.52 4.09
CA PRO A 50 11.48 -4.92 4.20
C PRO A 50 12.28 -5.81 3.25
N ASP A 51 12.73 -6.98 3.71
CA ASP A 51 13.57 -7.91 2.92
C ASP A 51 12.98 -8.27 1.54
N THR A 52 11.66 -8.20 1.40
CA THR A 52 10.93 -8.56 0.17
C THR A 52 10.78 -7.43 -0.85
N THR A 53 11.23 -6.20 -0.51
CA THR A 53 11.22 -5.07 -1.44
C THR A 53 12.07 -5.34 -2.68
N GLY A 54 13.21 -6.01 -2.51
CA GLY A 54 14.19 -6.22 -3.60
C GLY A 54 14.80 -4.90 -4.06
N GLU A 55 15.22 -4.84 -5.32
CA GLU A 55 15.72 -3.59 -5.92
C GLU A 55 14.57 -2.58 -6.12
N CYS A 56 14.78 -1.35 -5.66
CA CYS A 56 13.85 -0.24 -5.84
C CYS A 56 14.63 1.07 -6.04
N ASP A 57 14.07 2.00 -6.79
CA ASP A 57 14.64 3.34 -6.98
C ASP A 57 14.07 4.33 -5.98
N LEU A 58 12.78 4.16 -5.65
CA LEU A 58 12.00 5.05 -4.79
C LEU A 58 11.22 4.24 -3.76
N PHE A 59 11.20 4.72 -2.54
CA PHE A 59 10.44 4.14 -1.44
C PHE A 59 9.72 5.23 -0.65
N VAL A 60 8.49 4.96 -0.26
CA VAL A 60 7.73 5.83 0.66
C VAL A 60 7.08 4.99 1.74
N ASP A 61 7.39 5.32 3.00
CA ASP A 61 6.65 4.85 4.17
C ASP A 61 5.64 5.93 4.56
N TRP A 62 4.39 5.53 4.68
CA TRP A 62 3.26 6.38 5.06
C TRP A 62 2.38 5.64 6.07
N SER A 63 3.04 4.88 6.93
CA SER A 63 2.44 4.13 8.00
C SER A 63 1.83 5.05 9.06
N THR A 64 0.80 4.53 9.71
CA THR A 64 0.19 5.13 10.89
C THR A 64 0.48 4.26 12.11
N PRO A 65 0.24 4.76 13.34
CA PRO A 65 0.42 3.95 14.55
C PRO A 65 -0.36 2.62 14.56
N LEU A 66 -1.44 2.53 13.78
CA LEU A 66 -2.31 1.36 13.70
C LEU A 66 -2.04 0.49 12.47
N ARG A 67 -1.37 1.00 11.45
CA ARG A 67 -1.20 0.28 10.19
C ARG A 67 0.10 0.62 9.50
N TRP A 68 0.84 -0.40 9.11
CA TRP A 68 2.01 -0.23 8.28
C TRP A 68 1.60 -0.21 6.80
N ARG A 69 2.09 0.81 6.08
CA ARG A 69 1.87 1.01 4.65
C ARG A 69 3.14 1.55 4.04
N ALA A 70 3.53 0.97 2.91
CA ALA A 70 4.66 1.47 2.13
C ALA A 70 4.43 1.22 0.64
N ILE A 71 5.10 1.99 -0.20
CA ILE A 71 5.12 1.80 -1.64
C ILE A 71 6.59 1.81 -2.07
N SER A 72 6.97 0.84 -2.88
CA SER A 72 8.27 0.84 -3.56
C SER A 72 8.04 0.89 -5.06
N CYS A 73 8.84 1.70 -5.75
CA CYS A 73 8.83 1.80 -7.20
C CYS A 73 10.21 1.48 -7.76
N ARG A 74 10.23 0.72 -8.86
CA ARG A 74 11.40 0.50 -9.71
C ARG A 74 11.05 0.94 -11.11
N LEU A 75 11.91 1.77 -11.70
CA LEU A 75 11.77 2.23 -13.07
C LEU A 75 12.82 1.51 -13.93
N GLU A 76 12.37 0.87 -14.99
CA GLU A 76 13.24 0.20 -15.96
C GLU A 76 13.12 0.89 -17.32
N ASP A 77 14.25 1.13 -17.97
CA ASP A 77 14.32 1.61 -19.36
C ASP A 77 14.33 0.39 -20.29
N ALA A 78 13.26 0.23 -21.07
CA ALA A 78 13.08 -0.86 -22.01
C ALA A 78 13.67 -0.54 -23.40
N GLY A 79 14.33 0.60 -23.56
CA GLY A 79 15.02 0.99 -24.79
C GLY A 79 14.20 1.90 -25.71
N PRO A 80 14.74 2.18 -26.91
CA PRO A 80 14.14 3.13 -27.84
C PRO A 80 12.83 2.61 -28.42
N ALA A 81 11.84 3.50 -28.47
CA ALA A 81 10.49 3.27 -28.99
C ALA A 81 10.27 3.87 -30.40
N GLY A 82 11.25 4.63 -30.91
CA GLY A 82 11.19 5.34 -32.18
C GLY A 82 11.43 6.84 -32.01
N THR A 83 10.94 7.63 -32.96
CA THR A 83 11.02 9.11 -32.92
C THR A 83 9.63 9.71 -33.09
N ASN A 84 9.38 10.81 -32.39
CA ASN A 84 8.13 11.57 -32.55
C ASN A 84 8.14 12.37 -33.88
N ALA A 85 7.04 13.06 -34.18
CA ALA A 85 6.90 13.88 -35.40
C ALA A 85 7.90 15.06 -35.47
N GLU A 86 8.50 15.42 -34.33
CA GLU A 86 9.47 16.50 -34.18
C GLU A 86 10.92 15.99 -34.18
N GLY A 87 11.13 14.67 -34.35
CA GLY A 87 12.43 14.02 -34.39
C GLY A 87 13.05 13.69 -33.02
N ALA A 88 12.34 13.90 -31.91
CA ALA A 88 12.79 13.53 -30.57
C ALA A 88 12.74 12.01 -30.37
N GLU A 89 13.77 11.45 -29.73
CA GLU A 89 13.86 10.02 -29.40
C GLU A 89 12.83 9.67 -28.32
N LEU A 90 11.91 8.78 -28.66
CA LEU A 90 10.96 8.19 -27.73
C LEU A 90 11.61 6.96 -27.09
N ARG A 91 11.43 6.79 -25.78
CA ARG A 91 11.89 5.61 -25.05
C ARG A 91 10.75 4.94 -24.32
N HIS A 92 10.79 3.61 -24.26
CA HIS A 92 9.85 2.81 -23.50
C HIS A 92 10.32 2.66 -22.06
N TYR A 93 9.43 2.92 -21.11
CA TYR A 93 9.69 2.77 -19.70
C TYR A 93 8.69 1.81 -19.06
N ALA A 94 9.18 1.02 -18.10
CA ALA A 94 8.37 0.16 -17.25
C ALA A 94 8.50 0.62 -15.80
N ALA A 95 7.40 1.08 -15.21
CA ALA A 95 7.33 1.41 -13.79
C ALA A 95 6.64 0.28 -13.03
N SER A 96 7.41 -0.44 -12.22
CA SER A 96 6.95 -1.55 -11.37
C SER A 96 6.73 -1.06 -9.94
N PHE A 97 5.57 -1.36 -9.38
CA PHE A 97 5.17 -0.94 -8.04
C PHE A 97 4.93 -2.14 -7.13
N LYS A 98 5.46 -2.09 -5.92
CA LYS A 98 5.08 -3.02 -4.85
C LYS A 98 4.40 -2.28 -3.71
N GLU A 99 3.39 -2.91 -3.12
CA GLU A 99 2.63 -2.42 -1.98
C GLU A 99 3.02 -3.21 -0.72
N GLY A 100 3.42 -2.48 0.31
CA GLY A 100 3.53 -2.99 1.66
C GLY A 100 2.28 -2.66 2.47
N ASN A 101 1.61 -3.65 3.06
CA ASN A 101 0.36 -3.42 3.79
C ASN A 101 0.13 -4.43 4.92
N LYS A 102 0.19 -3.96 6.17
CA LYS A 102 0.07 -4.83 7.34
C LYS A 102 -0.62 -4.11 8.51
N ASN A 103 -1.52 -4.79 9.20
CA ASN A 103 -2.04 -4.28 10.48
C ASN A 103 -0.93 -4.32 11.53
N ARG A 104 -0.72 -3.23 12.26
CA ARG A 104 0.21 -3.25 13.40
C ARG A 104 -0.42 -3.99 14.57
N VAL A 105 0.42 -4.54 15.46
CA VAL A 105 -0.01 -5.31 16.63
C VAL A 105 -1.04 -4.54 17.46
N ALA A 106 -0.81 -3.24 17.69
CA ALA A 106 -1.74 -2.38 18.42
C ALA A 106 -3.17 -2.43 17.85
N LYS A 107 -3.33 -2.35 16.53
CA LYS A 107 -4.64 -2.43 15.88
C LYS A 107 -5.29 -3.80 16.05
N VAL A 108 -4.51 -4.87 15.93
CA VAL A 108 -5.00 -6.24 16.15
C VAL A 108 -5.52 -6.38 17.58
N VAL A 109 -4.75 -5.93 18.56
CA VAL A 109 -5.14 -5.97 19.98
C VAL A 109 -6.42 -5.19 20.23
N ILE A 110 -6.53 -3.95 19.72
CA ILE A 110 -7.73 -3.12 19.87
C ILE A 110 -8.97 -3.81 19.28
N VAL A 111 -8.85 -4.36 18.06
CA VAL A 111 -9.97 -5.02 17.38
C VAL A 111 -10.40 -6.29 18.13
N LEU A 112 -9.46 -7.10 18.62
CA LEU A 112 -9.77 -8.30 19.40
C LEU A 112 -10.38 -7.96 20.76
N ALA A 113 -9.89 -6.93 21.45
CA ALA A 113 -10.47 -6.45 22.70
C ALA A 113 -11.93 -5.99 22.51
N LEU A 114 -12.19 -5.24 21.43
CA LEU A 114 -13.55 -4.81 21.09
C LEU A 114 -14.46 -5.99 20.75
N ALA A 115 -13.97 -6.97 20.00
CA ALA A 115 -14.71 -8.19 19.68
C ALA A 115 -15.05 -8.99 20.95
N ALA A 116 -14.10 -9.14 21.88
CA ALA A 116 -14.34 -9.81 23.15
C ALA A 116 -15.40 -9.07 23.98
N ALA A 117 -15.33 -7.74 24.08
CA ALA A 117 -16.32 -6.94 24.78
C ALA A 117 -17.74 -7.12 24.20
N LEU A 118 -17.89 -7.19 22.88
CA LEU A 118 -19.18 -7.42 22.22
C LEU A 118 -19.76 -8.80 22.55
N VAL A 119 -18.91 -9.84 22.59
CA VAL A 119 -19.34 -11.18 23.02
C VAL A 119 -19.77 -11.16 24.49
N THR A 120 -18.98 -10.54 25.37
CA THR A 120 -19.31 -10.43 26.80
C THR A 120 -20.64 -9.71 27.03
N LEU A 121 -20.89 -8.59 26.33
CA LEU A 121 -22.16 -7.87 26.39
C LEU A 121 -23.33 -8.73 25.89
N GLY A 122 -23.13 -9.52 24.83
CA GLY A 122 -24.13 -10.46 24.33
C GLY A 122 -24.51 -11.54 25.35
N VAL A 123 -23.53 -12.01 26.14
CA VAL A 123 -23.72 -13.01 27.21
C VAL A 123 -24.40 -12.41 28.44
N ILE A 124 -24.05 -11.19 28.85
CA ILE A 124 -24.73 -10.47 29.95
C ILE A 124 -26.22 -10.28 29.61
N GLY A 125 -26.52 -10.13 28.32
CA GLY A 125 -27.88 -10.05 27.82
C GLY A 125 -28.54 -8.69 28.05
N VAL A 126 -29.71 -8.52 27.45
CA VAL A 126 -30.50 -7.29 27.51
C VAL A 126 -31.84 -7.62 28.14
N LYS A 127 -32.24 -6.85 29.15
CA LYS A 127 -33.51 -7.08 29.86
C LYS A 127 -34.67 -7.06 28.87
N GLY A 128 -35.49 -8.11 28.90
CA GLY A 128 -36.65 -8.26 28.01
C GLY A 128 -36.37 -8.96 26.68
N VAL A 129 -35.11 -9.34 26.39
CA VAL A 129 -34.74 -10.12 25.20
C VAL A 129 -34.29 -11.52 25.63
N PRO A 130 -34.77 -12.60 24.99
CA PRO A 130 -34.26 -13.94 25.26
C PRO A 130 -32.75 -14.04 24.99
N GLY A 131 -32.00 -14.62 25.95
CA GLY A 131 -30.53 -14.62 25.93
C GLY A 131 -29.91 -15.24 24.67
N ILE A 132 -30.59 -16.18 24.01
CA ILE A 132 -30.07 -16.76 22.77
C ILE A 132 -29.91 -15.71 21.66
N PHE A 133 -30.81 -14.73 21.57
CA PHE A 133 -30.73 -13.69 20.56
C PHE A 133 -29.62 -12.67 20.88
N THR A 134 -29.40 -12.35 22.16
CA THR A 134 -28.34 -11.41 22.56
C THR A 134 -26.96 -12.04 22.36
N VAL A 135 -26.81 -13.34 22.64
CA VAL A 135 -25.57 -14.09 22.39
C VAL A 135 -25.27 -14.15 20.89
N LEU A 136 -26.24 -14.53 20.06
CA LEU A 136 -26.07 -14.57 18.60
C LEU A 136 -25.71 -13.19 18.03
N ALA A 137 -26.39 -12.13 18.50
CA ALA A 137 -26.09 -10.76 18.08
C ALA A 137 -24.67 -10.33 18.48
N GLY A 138 -24.24 -10.64 19.71
CA GLY A 138 -22.88 -10.35 20.19
C GLY A 138 -21.80 -11.05 19.36
N ILE A 139 -22.00 -12.32 19.02
CA ILE A 139 -21.09 -13.09 18.15
C ILE A 139 -21.05 -12.49 16.75
N ALA A 140 -22.20 -12.20 16.14
CA ALA A 140 -22.27 -11.62 14.81
C ALA A 140 -21.60 -10.24 14.75
N ALA A 141 -21.82 -9.39 15.76
CA ALA A 141 -21.18 -8.08 15.87
C ALA A 141 -19.66 -8.20 16.03
N ALA A 142 -19.19 -9.13 16.87
CA ALA A 142 -17.77 -9.39 17.07
C ALA A 142 -17.09 -9.86 15.77
N ALA A 143 -17.71 -10.79 15.03
CA ALA A 143 -17.22 -11.24 13.74
C ALA A 143 -17.15 -10.09 12.72
N ALA A 144 -18.19 -9.25 12.66
CA ALA A 144 -18.20 -8.08 11.78
C ALA A 144 -17.06 -7.09 12.11
N VAL A 145 -16.83 -6.81 13.39
CA VAL A 145 -15.73 -5.94 13.86
C VAL A 145 -14.36 -6.52 13.47
N VAL A 146 -14.14 -7.81 13.61
CA VAL A 146 -12.88 -8.45 13.23
C VAL A 146 -12.67 -8.35 11.71
N ILE A 147 -13.68 -8.71 10.92
CA ILE A 147 -13.60 -8.69 9.45
C ILE A 147 -13.34 -7.27 8.95
N LEU A 148 -14.12 -6.29 9.40
CA LEU A 148 -13.99 -4.90 8.95
C LEU A 148 -12.72 -4.24 9.50
N GLY A 149 -12.39 -4.52 10.76
CA GLY A 149 -11.24 -3.96 11.45
C GLY A 149 -9.92 -4.45 10.88
N LEU A 150 -9.81 -5.72 10.50
CA LEU A 150 -8.55 -6.31 10.03
C LEU A 150 -8.41 -6.40 8.51
N ARG A 151 -9.42 -5.98 7.74
CA ARG A 151 -9.40 -6.00 6.27
C ARG A 151 -8.15 -5.33 5.67
N PRO A 152 -7.62 -5.84 4.53
CA PRO A 152 -6.62 -5.16 3.71
C PRO A 152 -7.00 -3.69 3.39
N SER A 153 -5.99 -2.83 3.20
CA SER A 153 -6.19 -1.40 3.04
C SER A 153 -6.58 -1.08 1.61
N VAL A 154 -7.86 -0.81 1.37
CA VAL A 154 -8.32 -0.28 0.08
C VAL A 154 -7.58 1.01 -0.30
N LYS A 155 -7.24 1.85 0.68
CA LYS A 155 -6.47 3.09 0.45
C LYS A 155 -5.08 2.86 -0.16
N ALA A 156 -4.43 1.74 0.17
CA ALA A 156 -3.08 1.49 -0.32
C ALA A 156 -3.13 0.98 -1.77
N GLN A 157 -4.09 0.09 -2.06
CA GLN A 157 -4.39 -0.36 -3.43
C GLN A 157 -4.81 0.81 -4.34
N GLN A 158 -5.66 1.71 -3.83
CA GLN A 158 -6.09 2.89 -4.60
C GLN A 158 -4.91 3.81 -4.92
N ALA A 159 -3.99 4.04 -3.98
CA ALA A 159 -2.81 4.85 -4.22
C ALA A 159 -1.91 4.27 -5.34
N ILE A 160 -1.72 2.96 -5.38
CA ILE A 160 -1.00 2.33 -6.48
C ILE A 160 -1.73 2.53 -7.81
N LYS A 161 -3.06 2.33 -7.83
CA LYS A 161 -3.86 2.52 -9.04
C LYS A 161 -3.76 3.95 -9.57
N ASP A 162 -3.89 4.93 -8.70
CA ASP A 162 -3.80 6.36 -9.05
C ASP A 162 -2.39 6.72 -9.55
N LEU A 163 -1.34 6.17 -8.92
CA LEU A 163 0.05 6.31 -9.37
C LEU A 163 0.25 5.71 -10.77
N MET A 164 -0.17 4.47 -10.98
CA MET A 164 -0.04 3.78 -12.27
C MET A 164 -0.78 4.51 -13.39
N GLU A 165 -1.98 5.02 -13.11
CA GLU A 165 -2.75 5.80 -14.08
C GLU A 165 -2.03 7.11 -14.43
N THR A 166 -1.51 7.81 -13.42
CA THR A 166 -0.80 9.09 -13.64
C THR A 166 0.50 8.88 -14.41
N VAL A 167 1.27 7.85 -14.05
CA VAL A 167 2.53 7.51 -14.72
C VAL A 167 2.29 7.04 -16.16
N SER A 168 1.22 6.28 -16.43
CA SER A 168 0.89 5.85 -17.79
C SER A 168 0.59 7.02 -18.75
N LYS A 169 0.16 8.16 -18.20
CA LYS A 169 -0.15 9.38 -18.97
C LYS A 169 1.06 10.30 -19.10
N ALA A 170 2.20 9.97 -18.47
CA ALA A 170 3.41 10.75 -18.58
C ALA A 170 4.04 10.56 -19.96
N LYS A 171 3.74 11.49 -20.87
CA LYS A 171 4.46 11.69 -22.14
C LYS A 171 5.77 12.45 -21.88
#